data_AF-A0A975C9L2-F1
#
_entry.id   AF-A0A975C9L2-F1
#
_cell.length_a   1.000
_cell.length_b   1.000
_cell.length_c   1.000
_cell.angle_alpha   90.00
_cell.angle_beta   90.00
_cell.angle_gamma   90.00
#
_symmetry.space_group_name_H-M   'P 1'
#
loop_
_entity.id
_entity.type
_entity.pdbx_description
1 polymer ?
#
loop_
_entity_poly.entity_id
_entity_poly.type
_entity_poly.pdbx_seq_one_letter_code
_entity_poly.pdbx_strand_id
1 'polypeptide(L)'
;MYPENARDSEWLLKYADLSLYHAKSEGRGNFQFYDSTLHKRIERKMTLHSELRKAIRQEQFTLYYQPKVDLNSRAIVGMEALLRWDHPELGMISPGEFIPIAEESGDIIEIGDWAIKSACLQTKQWQQAGWTDLLVSVNVSVRQIQHSDFVDMVKARLQESGLAPDYLEIELTESIVQNLEVSTQVLDELKKIGVTVSIDDFGTGYSSFSVLQQLPLDVIKIDRSFTTWLTKPL
;
A
#
# COMPACT_ATOMS: atom_id res chain seq x y z
N MET A 1 11.56 -10.84 32.51
CA MET A 1 12.82 -11.08 33.24
C MET A 1 12.87 -12.57 33.57
N TYR A 2 14.03 -13.24 33.47
CA TYR A 2 14.17 -14.64 33.92
C TYR A 2 13.60 -14.75 35.37
N PRO A 3 12.72 -15.73 35.69
CA PRO A 3 12.77 -17.13 35.25
C PRO A 3 11.50 -17.70 34.56
N GLU A 4 10.57 -16.89 34.04
CA GLU A 4 9.26 -17.47 33.67
C GLU A 4 9.19 -18.24 32.33
N ASN A 5 10.09 -18.04 31.36
CA ASN A 5 9.88 -18.59 29.99
C ASN A 5 11.07 -19.31 29.32
N ALA A 6 12.16 -19.65 30.01
CA ALA A 6 13.27 -20.36 29.37
C ALA A 6 13.87 -21.44 30.29
N ARG A 7 13.72 -22.71 29.90
CA ARG A 7 14.38 -23.85 30.56
C ARG A 7 15.67 -24.30 29.86
N ASP A 8 16.04 -23.68 28.74
CA ASP A 8 17.24 -24.03 27.98
C ASP A 8 17.95 -22.78 27.43
N SER A 9 19.28 -22.80 27.41
CA SER A 9 20.12 -21.69 26.96
C SER A 9 19.97 -21.43 25.46
N GLU A 10 19.66 -22.47 24.69
CA GLU A 10 19.39 -22.40 23.26
C GLU A 10 18.10 -21.61 22.95
N TRP A 11 17.06 -21.77 23.79
CA TRP A 11 15.83 -21.00 23.68
C TRP A 11 16.04 -19.52 24.04
N LEU A 12 16.87 -19.22 25.04
CA LEU A 12 17.25 -17.83 25.38
C LEU A 12 17.94 -17.11 24.23
N LEU A 13 18.88 -17.78 23.55
CA LEU A 13 19.55 -17.24 22.38
C LEU A 13 18.57 -17.00 21.23
N LYS A 14 17.69 -17.98 20.95
CA LYS A 14 16.65 -17.83 19.94
C LYS A 14 15.70 -16.67 20.25
N TYR A 15 15.33 -16.47 21.51
CA TYR A 15 14.48 -15.37 21.94
C TYR A 15 15.20 -14.01 21.86
N ALA A 16 16.48 -13.96 22.18
CA ALA A 16 17.29 -12.75 22.01
C ALA A 16 17.42 -12.36 20.52
N ASP A 17 17.64 -13.33 19.64
CA ASP A 17 17.71 -13.10 18.19
C ASP A 17 16.36 -12.64 17.61
N LEU A 18 15.24 -13.24 18.05
CA LEU A 18 13.90 -12.83 17.65
C LEU A 18 13.57 -11.41 18.11
N SER A 19 13.91 -11.07 19.37
CA SER A 19 13.77 -9.72 19.91
C SER A 19 14.65 -8.71 19.18
N LEU A 20 15.88 -9.07 18.80
CA LEU A 20 16.79 -8.22 18.03
C LEU A 20 16.27 -7.98 16.60
N TYR A 21 15.72 -9.01 15.97
CA TYR A 21 15.12 -8.89 14.65
C TYR A 21 13.88 -7.98 14.67
N HIS A 22 13.00 -8.14 15.66
CA HIS A 22 11.83 -7.27 15.82
C HIS A 22 12.19 -5.83 16.16
N ALA A 23 13.20 -5.65 17.02
CA ALA A 23 13.76 -4.33 17.31
C ALA A 23 14.20 -3.63 16.01
N LYS A 24 14.93 -4.34 15.13
CA LYS A 24 15.35 -3.83 13.83
C LYS A 24 14.17 -3.50 12.89
N SER A 25 13.08 -4.29 12.89
CA SER A 25 11.92 -4.01 12.04
C SER A 25 11.09 -2.80 12.49
N GLU A 26 11.15 -2.43 13.78
CA GLU A 26 10.49 -1.22 14.31
C GLU A 26 11.38 0.04 14.29
N GLY A 27 12.57 -0.04 13.68
CA GLY A 27 13.52 1.08 13.55
C GLY A 27 14.69 1.04 14.54
N ARG A 28 15.62 1.99 14.41
CA ARG A 28 16.84 2.06 15.25
C ARG A 28 16.53 2.70 16.61
N GLY A 29 17.06 2.12 17.69
CA GLY A 29 17.03 2.73 19.04
C GLY A 29 15.94 2.21 20.00
N ASN A 30 15.36 1.04 19.73
CA ASN A 30 14.40 0.40 20.64
C ASN A 30 14.99 -0.89 21.27
N PHE A 31 14.28 -1.45 22.25
CA PHE A 31 14.55 -2.76 22.83
C PHE A 31 13.22 -3.49 23.02
N GLN A 32 13.20 -4.80 22.77
CA GLN A 32 11.98 -5.60 22.81
C GLN A 32 12.14 -6.79 23.75
N PHE A 33 11.20 -6.97 24.69
CA PHE A 33 11.16 -8.14 25.56
C PHE A 33 10.45 -9.30 24.87
N TYR A 34 11.00 -10.50 25.05
CA TYR A 34 10.34 -11.71 24.57
C TYR A 34 9.10 -12.03 25.42
N ASP A 35 7.94 -12.09 24.78
CA ASP A 35 6.71 -12.70 25.29
C ASP A 35 6.11 -13.61 24.20
N SER A 36 5.32 -14.58 24.61
CA SER A 36 4.57 -15.53 23.77
C SER A 36 3.78 -14.86 22.64
N THR A 37 3.31 -13.62 22.86
CA THR A 37 2.62 -12.80 21.87
C THR A 37 3.54 -12.34 20.73
N LEU A 38 4.77 -11.94 21.06
CA LEU A 38 5.80 -11.56 20.09
C LEU A 38 6.22 -12.76 19.23
N HIS A 39 6.37 -13.94 19.85
CA HIS A 39 6.70 -15.16 19.11
C HIS A 39 5.66 -15.50 18.05
N LYS A 40 4.38 -15.48 18.41
CA LYS A 40 3.27 -15.73 17.47
C LYS A 40 3.24 -14.73 16.32
N ARG A 41 3.54 -13.45 16.57
CA ARG A 41 3.63 -12.43 15.51
C ARG A 41 4.76 -12.73 14.53
N ILE A 42 5.92 -13.14 15.02
CA ILE A 42 7.05 -13.49 14.14
C ILE A 42 6.75 -14.75 13.34
N GLU A 43 6.20 -15.80 13.96
CA GLU A 43 5.78 -17.01 13.25
C GLU A 43 4.74 -16.71 12.17
N ARG A 44 3.76 -15.85 12.50
CA ARG A 44 2.74 -15.38 11.56
C ARG A 44 3.38 -14.63 10.38
N LYS A 45 4.26 -13.67 10.65
CA LYS A 45 4.98 -12.92 9.60
C LYS A 45 5.77 -13.84 8.68
N MET A 46 6.50 -14.81 9.23
CA MET A 46 7.27 -15.79 8.45
C MET A 46 6.36 -16.68 7.60
N THR A 47 5.23 -17.12 8.16
CA THR A 47 4.22 -17.89 7.42
C THR A 47 3.69 -17.09 6.24
N LEU A 48 3.27 -15.84 6.46
CA LEU A 48 2.75 -14.99 5.40
C LEU A 48 3.80 -14.71 4.32
N HIS A 49 5.06 -14.46 4.70
CA HIS A 49 6.13 -14.26 3.72
C HIS A 49 6.32 -15.48 2.80
N SER A 50 6.25 -16.70 3.35
CA SER A 50 6.29 -17.95 2.55
C SER A 50 5.11 -18.05 1.57
N GLU A 51 3.91 -17.69 2.02
CA GLU A 51 2.69 -17.82 1.22
C GLU A 51 2.50 -16.72 0.18
N LEU A 52 3.02 -15.51 0.43
CA LEU A 52 2.81 -14.34 -0.43
C LEU A 52 3.32 -14.56 -1.86
N ARG A 53 4.46 -15.24 -2.01
CA ARG A 53 4.97 -15.63 -3.34
C ARG A 53 4.06 -16.59 -4.08
N LYS A 54 3.31 -17.44 -3.38
CA LYS A 54 2.35 -18.37 -4.00
C LYS A 54 1.04 -17.66 -4.33
N ALA A 55 0.66 -16.67 -3.53
CA ALA A 55 -0.62 -15.98 -3.63
C ALA A 55 -0.88 -15.38 -5.02
N ILE A 56 0.13 -14.76 -5.65
CA ILE A 56 -0.01 -14.22 -7.02
C ILE A 56 -0.27 -15.33 -8.03
N ARG A 57 0.55 -16.38 -8.01
CA ARG A 57 0.44 -17.53 -8.95
C ARG A 57 -0.84 -18.35 -8.75
N GLN A 58 -1.42 -18.29 -7.57
CA GLN A 58 -2.63 -19.02 -7.19
C GLN A 58 -3.87 -18.13 -7.17
N GLU A 59 -3.80 -16.92 -7.73
CA GLU A 59 -4.93 -15.99 -7.89
C GLU A 59 -5.66 -15.70 -6.56
N GLN A 60 -4.89 -15.57 -5.47
CA GLN A 60 -5.43 -15.32 -4.13
C GLN A 60 -5.64 -13.83 -3.82
N PHE A 61 -5.28 -12.94 -4.75
CA PHE A 61 -5.51 -11.51 -4.60
C PHE A 61 -6.78 -11.09 -5.32
N THR A 62 -7.53 -10.19 -4.69
CA THR A 62 -8.70 -9.54 -5.30
C THR A 62 -8.71 -8.05 -4.99
N LEU A 63 -9.43 -7.28 -5.80
CA LEU A 63 -9.64 -5.85 -5.58
C LEU A 63 -11.06 -5.60 -5.10
N TYR A 64 -11.18 -4.96 -3.95
CA TYR A 64 -12.43 -4.37 -3.50
C TYR A 64 -12.44 -2.90 -3.91
N TYR A 65 -13.62 -2.33 -4.09
CA TYR A 65 -13.75 -0.97 -4.60
C TYR A 65 -14.59 -0.11 -3.67
N GLN A 66 -14.02 1.01 -3.23
CA GLN A 66 -14.69 1.99 -2.41
C GLN A 66 -15.05 3.22 -3.24
N PRO A 67 -16.33 3.65 -3.28
CA PRO A 67 -16.74 4.79 -4.09
C PRO A 67 -16.22 6.11 -3.53
N LYS A 68 -15.68 6.96 -4.43
CA LYS A 68 -15.42 8.38 -4.20
C LYS A 68 -16.62 9.17 -4.70
N VAL A 69 -17.15 10.06 -3.85
CA VAL A 69 -18.36 10.84 -4.15
C VAL A 69 -18.05 12.32 -4.20
N ASP A 70 -18.60 13.02 -5.20
CA ASP A 70 -18.60 14.47 -5.21
C ASP A 70 -19.62 15.00 -4.20
N LEU A 71 -19.19 15.90 -3.30
CA LEU A 71 -20.03 16.34 -2.19
C LEU A 71 -21.22 17.20 -2.64
N ASN A 72 -21.09 17.90 -3.77
CA ASN A 72 -22.12 18.81 -4.27
C ASN A 72 -23.24 18.04 -5.00
N SER A 73 -22.85 17.25 -6.00
CA SER A 73 -23.76 16.48 -6.85
C SER A 73 -24.18 15.15 -6.22
N ARG A 74 -23.43 14.64 -5.24
CA ARG A 74 -23.54 13.28 -4.68
C ARG A 74 -23.33 12.16 -5.70
N ALA A 75 -22.81 12.49 -6.88
CA ALA A 75 -22.46 11.51 -7.89
C ALA A 75 -21.21 10.74 -7.47
N ILE A 76 -21.14 9.47 -7.86
CA ILE A 76 -19.90 8.70 -7.78
C ILE A 76 -18.98 9.20 -8.90
N VAL A 77 -17.80 9.68 -8.53
CA VAL A 77 -16.81 10.26 -9.45
C VAL A 77 -15.58 9.37 -9.61
N GLY A 78 -15.41 8.38 -8.74
CA GLY A 78 -14.34 7.41 -8.87
C GLY A 78 -14.47 6.24 -7.91
N MET A 79 -13.52 5.33 -8.01
CA MET A 79 -13.41 4.15 -7.15
C MET A 79 -11.97 4.05 -6.65
N GLU A 80 -11.79 3.81 -5.36
CA GLU A 80 -10.50 3.41 -4.82
C GLU A 80 -10.39 1.89 -4.82
N ALA A 81 -9.36 1.37 -5.48
CA ALA A 81 -9.05 -0.05 -5.53
C ALA A 81 -8.24 -0.46 -4.29
N LEU A 82 -8.84 -1.36 -3.50
CA LEU A 82 -8.33 -1.82 -2.23
C LEU A 82 -7.96 -3.29 -2.33
N LEU A 83 -6.66 -3.59 -2.30
CA LEU A 83 -6.14 -4.94 -2.38
C LEU A 83 -6.64 -5.79 -1.20
N ARG A 84 -7.02 -7.04 -1.47
CA ARG A 84 -7.39 -8.06 -0.48
C ARG A 84 -6.66 -9.35 -0.80
N TRP A 85 -6.24 -10.05 0.25
CA TRP A 85 -5.65 -11.37 0.12
C TRP A 85 -6.58 -12.40 0.74
N ASP A 86 -7.22 -13.19 -0.13
CA ASP A 86 -8.11 -14.28 0.24
C ASP A 86 -7.34 -15.60 0.27
N HIS A 87 -6.77 -15.91 1.44
CA HIS A 87 -6.00 -17.14 1.60
C HIS A 87 -6.92 -18.34 1.88
N PRO A 88 -6.72 -19.50 1.21
CA PRO A 88 -7.62 -20.65 1.31
C PRO A 88 -7.77 -21.20 2.74
N GLU A 89 -6.67 -21.27 3.50
CA GLU A 89 -6.69 -21.79 4.87
C GLU A 89 -6.78 -20.71 5.97
N LEU A 90 -6.10 -19.57 5.77
CA LEU A 90 -5.99 -18.50 6.77
C LEU A 90 -7.14 -17.49 6.70
N GLY A 91 -8.01 -17.60 5.70
CA GLY A 91 -9.08 -16.64 5.44
C GLY A 91 -8.56 -15.32 4.86
N MET A 92 -9.36 -14.27 4.99
CA MET A 92 -9.00 -12.93 4.51
C MET A 92 -7.88 -12.34 5.39
N ILE A 93 -6.75 -12.03 4.76
CA ILE A 93 -5.58 -11.43 5.41
C ILE A 93 -5.61 -9.92 5.18
N SER A 94 -5.40 -9.16 6.26
CA SER A 94 -5.45 -7.70 6.23
C SER A 94 -4.31 -7.11 5.40
N PRO A 95 -4.57 -6.09 4.55
CA PRO A 95 -3.53 -5.31 3.88
C PRO A 95 -2.45 -4.77 4.82
N GLY A 96 -2.84 -4.31 6.01
CA GLY A 96 -1.89 -3.84 7.02
C GLY A 96 -0.98 -4.93 7.60
N GLU A 97 -1.29 -6.20 7.37
CA GLU A 97 -0.45 -7.34 7.78
C GLU A 97 0.52 -7.76 6.67
N PHE A 98 0.04 -7.85 5.41
CA PHE A 98 0.84 -8.42 4.33
C PHE A 98 1.58 -7.40 3.44
N ILE A 99 1.07 -6.16 3.31
CA ILE A 99 1.74 -5.13 2.49
C ILE A 99 3.16 -4.85 3.01
N PRO A 100 3.40 -4.63 4.32
CA PRO A 100 4.76 -4.44 4.82
C PRO A 100 5.70 -5.62 4.53
N ILE A 101 5.16 -6.84 4.53
CA ILE A 101 5.91 -8.06 4.22
C ILE A 101 6.29 -8.08 2.73
N ALA A 102 5.32 -7.78 1.85
CA ALA A 102 5.55 -7.67 0.41
C ALA A 102 6.55 -6.55 0.07
N GLU A 103 6.47 -5.44 0.80
CA GLU A 103 7.40 -4.32 0.68
C GLU A 103 8.80 -4.70 1.15
N GLU A 104 8.98 -5.52 2.19
CA GLU A 104 10.29 -6.00 2.63
C GLU A 104 10.88 -7.03 1.66
N SER A 105 10.07 -7.96 1.15
CA SER A 105 10.51 -9.04 0.26
C SER A 105 10.73 -8.58 -1.19
N GLY A 106 10.09 -7.48 -1.59
CA GLY A 106 10.08 -6.97 -2.98
C GLY A 106 8.94 -7.54 -3.82
N ASP A 107 8.15 -8.47 -3.30
CA ASP A 107 6.99 -9.04 -3.99
C ASP A 107 5.90 -7.96 -4.26
N ILE A 108 5.94 -6.82 -3.55
CA ILE A 108 5.05 -5.68 -3.77
C ILE A 108 5.09 -5.14 -5.21
N ILE A 109 6.20 -5.33 -5.92
CA ILE A 109 6.34 -4.89 -7.31
C ILE A 109 5.41 -5.71 -8.22
N GLU A 110 5.43 -7.04 -8.09
CA GLU A 110 4.58 -7.93 -8.88
C GLU A 110 3.09 -7.81 -8.49
N ILE A 111 2.81 -7.69 -7.18
CA ILE A 111 1.46 -7.44 -6.66
C ILE A 111 0.92 -6.12 -7.19
N GLY A 112 1.73 -5.07 -7.19
CA GLY A 112 1.37 -3.74 -7.66
C GLY A 112 1.06 -3.72 -9.15
N ASP A 113 1.87 -4.38 -9.98
CA ASP A 113 1.62 -4.55 -11.41
C ASP A 113 0.28 -5.25 -11.65
N TRP A 114 0.03 -6.38 -10.96
CA TRP A 114 -1.24 -7.09 -11.03
C TRP A 114 -2.42 -6.21 -10.60
N ALA A 115 -2.28 -5.41 -9.54
CA ALA A 115 -3.32 -4.54 -9.02
C ALA A 115 -3.65 -3.41 -10.02
N ILE A 116 -2.64 -2.75 -10.58
CA ILE A 116 -2.82 -1.69 -11.59
C ILE A 116 -3.51 -2.27 -12.83
N LYS A 117 -3.04 -3.42 -13.32
CA LYS A 117 -3.67 -4.11 -14.47
C LYS A 117 -5.15 -4.39 -14.22
N SER A 118 -5.46 -4.99 -13.06
CA SER A 118 -6.80 -5.41 -12.70
C SER A 118 -7.74 -4.21 -12.52
N ALA A 119 -7.25 -3.14 -11.87
CA ALA A 119 -7.98 -1.89 -11.73
C ALA A 119 -8.28 -1.26 -13.10
N CYS A 120 -7.30 -1.15 -13.99
CA CYS A 120 -7.49 -0.57 -15.31
C CYS A 120 -8.51 -1.36 -16.16
N LEU A 121 -8.42 -2.69 -16.15
CA LEU A 121 -9.35 -3.58 -16.84
C LEU A 121 -10.78 -3.43 -16.28
N GLN A 122 -10.92 -3.44 -14.96
CA GLN A 122 -12.23 -3.30 -14.32
C GLN A 122 -12.88 -1.95 -14.63
N THR A 123 -12.12 -0.87 -14.61
CA THR A 123 -12.60 0.47 -14.96
C THR A 123 -13.03 0.55 -16.41
N LYS A 124 -12.27 -0.07 -17.33
CA LYS A 124 -12.68 -0.13 -18.73
C LYS A 124 -14.01 -0.86 -18.91
N GLN A 125 -14.23 -1.95 -18.18
CA GLN A 125 -15.51 -2.66 -18.21
C GLN A 125 -16.66 -1.80 -17.68
N TRP A 126 -16.43 -1.01 -16.61
CA TRP A 126 -17.44 -0.07 -16.13
C TRP A 126 -17.75 1.04 -17.12
N GLN A 127 -16.74 1.59 -17.81
CA GLN A 127 -16.96 2.56 -18.88
C GLN A 127 -17.81 1.98 -20.02
N GLN A 128 -17.55 0.73 -20.41
CA GLN A 128 -18.36 0.02 -21.41
C GLN A 128 -19.80 -0.25 -20.94
N ALA A 129 -20.02 -0.38 -19.63
CA ALA A 129 -21.34 -0.53 -19.02
C ALA A 129 -22.08 0.81 -18.81
N GLY A 130 -21.48 1.94 -19.15
CA GLY A 130 -22.11 3.27 -19.11
C GLY A 130 -21.56 4.23 -18.04
N TRP A 131 -20.59 3.82 -17.22
CA TRP A 131 -19.92 4.68 -16.24
C TRP A 131 -18.71 5.37 -16.88
N THR A 132 -18.97 6.25 -17.86
CA THR A 132 -17.94 6.77 -18.78
C THR A 132 -16.84 7.58 -18.11
N ASP A 133 -17.17 8.31 -17.04
CA ASP A 133 -16.25 9.26 -16.40
C ASP A 133 -15.68 8.75 -15.06
N LEU A 134 -15.71 7.44 -14.84
CA LEU A 134 -15.27 6.85 -13.59
C LEU A 134 -13.75 6.71 -13.56
N LEU A 135 -13.10 7.44 -12.67
CA LEU A 135 -11.68 7.31 -12.36
C LEU A 135 -11.44 6.15 -11.37
N VAL A 136 -10.31 5.45 -11.49
CA VAL A 136 -9.87 4.46 -10.49
C VAL A 136 -8.55 4.85 -9.85
N SER A 137 -8.47 4.73 -8.54
CA SER A 137 -7.27 5.03 -7.76
C SER A 137 -6.65 3.74 -7.25
N VAL A 138 -5.34 3.60 -7.41
CA VAL A 138 -4.58 2.42 -6.97
C VAL A 138 -3.49 2.86 -6.03
N ASN A 139 -3.47 2.26 -4.83
CA ASN A 139 -2.43 2.47 -3.83
C ASN A 139 -1.10 1.88 -4.30
N VAL A 140 -0.03 2.66 -4.22
CA VAL A 140 1.31 2.32 -4.68
C VAL A 140 2.33 2.59 -3.58
N SER A 141 3.18 1.60 -3.32
CA SER A 141 4.29 1.75 -2.37
C SER A 141 5.42 2.62 -2.92
N VAL A 142 6.19 3.26 -2.04
CA VAL A 142 7.42 3.98 -2.42
C VAL A 142 8.41 3.04 -3.11
N ARG A 143 8.47 1.77 -2.69
CA ARG A 143 9.36 0.76 -3.30
C ARG A 143 9.01 0.46 -4.75
N GLN A 144 7.73 0.51 -5.11
CA GLN A 144 7.29 0.39 -6.52
C GLN A 144 7.72 1.60 -7.34
N ILE A 145 7.53 2.83 -6.85
CA ILE A 145 7.95 4.05 -7.56
C ILE A 145 9.45 4.06 -7.84
N GLN A 146 10.25 3.57 -6.89
CA GLN A 146 11.70 3.52 -7.02
C GLN A 146 12.19 2.44 -7.99
N HIS A 147 11.30 1.56 -8.45
CA HIS A 147 11.66 0.57 -9.45
C HIS A 147 11.83 1.24 -10.82
N SER A 148 12.96 0.99 -11.49
CA SER A 148 13.33 1.68 -12.74
C SER A 148 12.25 1.59 -13.83
N ASP A 149 11.55 0.47 -13.87
CA ASP A 149 10.61 0.16 -14.95
C ASP A 149 9.16 0.51 -14.59
N PHE A 150 8.92 1.20 -13.47
CA PHE A 150 7.56 1.46 -12.97
C PHE A 150 6.70 2.25 -13.98
N VAL A 151 7.26 3.33 -14.53
CA VAL A 151 6.58 4.20 -15.49
C VAL A 151 6.22 3.43 -16.76
N ASP A 152 7.14 2.62 -17.27
CA ASP A 152 6.91 1.83 -18.48
C ASP A 152 5.93 0.67 -18.24
N MET A 153 5.94 0.08 -17.06
CA MET A 153 4.91 -0.87 -16.63
C MET A 153 3.52 -0.21 -16.63
N VAL A 154 3.37 0.98 -16.04
CA VAL A 154 2.08 1.71 -16.04
C VAL A 154 1.60 1.98 -17.46
N LYS A 155 2.47 2.45 -18.36
CA LYS A 155 2.13 2.64 -19.78
C LYS A 155 1.65 1.35 -20.43
N ALA A 156 2.37 0.24 -20.20
CA ALA A 156 2.01 -1.06 -20.76
C ALA A 156 0.63 -1.53 -20.26
N ARG A 157 0.32 -1.37 -18.97
CA ARG A 157 -0.98 -1.76 -18.40
C ARG A 157 -2.13 -0.88 -18.89
N LEU A 158 -1.92 0.43 -19.05
CA LEU A 158 -2.89 1.32 -19.68
C LEU A 158 -3.15 0.93 -21.14
N GLN A 159 -2.10 0.63 -21.90
CA GLN A 159 -2.23 0.17 -23.28
C GLN A 159 -2.96 -1.18 -23.39
N GLU A 160 -2.60 -2.16 -22.56
CA GLU A 160 -3.23 -3.50 -22.53
C GLU A 160 -4.72 -3.42 -22.20
N SER A 161 -5.11 -2.55 -21.27
CA SER A 161 -6.51 -2.36 -20.86
C SER A 161 -7.31 -1.46 -21.79
N GLY A 162 -6.64 -0.61 -22.59
CA GLY A 162 -7.28 0.43 -23.39
C GLY A 162 -7.96 1.53 -22.55
N LEU A 163 -7.59 1.66 -21.27
CA LEU A 163 -8.03 2.74 -20.40
C LEU A 163 -7.21 4.00 -20.74
N ALA A 164 -7.89 5.15 -20.89
CA ALA A 164 -7.16 6.40 -21.09
C ALA A 164 -6.44 6.79 -19.77
N PRO A 165 -5.22 7.32 -19.83
CA PRO A 165 -4.41 7.63 -18.64
C PRO A 165 -5.12 8.50 -17.58
N ASP A 166 -5.93 9.45 -18.03
CA ASP A 166 -6.65 10.41 -17.18
C ASP A 166 -7.68 9.74 -16.24
N TYR A 167 -8.00 8.45 -16.45
CA TYR A 167 -8.89 7.66 -15.59
C TYR A 167 -8.15 6.76 -14.59
N LEU A 168 -6.82 6.83 -14.56
CA LEU A 168 -6.01 6.19 -13.53
C LEU A 168 -5.43 7.26 -12.59
N GLU A 169 -5.61 7.04 -11.30
CA GLU A 169 -4.96 7.79 -10.23
C GLU A 169 -3.98 6.86 -9.49
N ILE A 170 -2.74 7.31 -9.36
CA ILE A 170 -1.73 6.64 -8.55
C ILE A 170 -1.69 7.33 -7.20
N GLU A 171 -1.97 6.55 -6.16
CA GLU A 171 -2.13 7.04 -4.80
C GLU A 171 -0.94 6.58 -3.94
N LEU A 172 -0.31 7.54 -3.25
CA LEU A 172 0.94 7.33 -2.54
C LEU A 172 0.80 7.78 -1.09
N THR A 173 1.46 7.10 -0.17
CA THR A 173 1.50 7.58 1.22
C THR A 173 2.48 8.75 1.38
N GLU A 174 2.34 9.50 2.47
CA GLU A 174 3.25 10.60 2.80
C GLU A 174 4.73 10.19 2.93
N SER A 175 5.02 8.89 3.08
CA SER A 175 6.39 8.36 3.17
C SER A 175 7.24 8.64 1.93
N ILE A 176 6.61 8.96 0.79
CA ILE A 176 7.27 9.33 -0.47
C ILE A 176 8.26 10.51 -0.31
N VAL A 177 8.01 11.41 0.66
CA VAL A 177 8.88 12.58 0.90
C VAL A 177 10.28 12.20 1.36
N GLN A 178 10.49 10.98 1.87
CA GLN A 178 11.81 10.52 2.32
C GLN A 178 12.82 10.40 1.17
N ASN A 179 12.35 10.29 -0.07
CA ASN A 179 13.17 10.15 -1.27
C ASN A 179 12.72 11.13 -2.37
N LEU A 180 12.67 12.41 -2.02
CA LEU A 180 12.03 13.46 -2.82
C LEU A 180 12.54 13.53 -4.27
N GLU A 181 13.86 13.55 -4.49
CA GLU A 181 14.45 13.77 -5.83
C GLU A 181 14.07 12.67 -6.83
N VAL A 182 14.25 11.40 -6.45
CA VAL A 182 13.89 10.25 -7.29
C VAL A 182 12.37 10.19 -7.51
N SER A 183 11.61 10.46 -6.45
CA SER A 183 10.15 10.42 -6.52
C SER A 183 9.62 11.50 -7.46
N THR A 184 10.10 12.74 -7.36
CA THR A 184 9.69 13.85 -8.23
C THR A 184 9.87 13.51 -9.71
N GLN A 185 11.01 12.93 -10.09
CA GLN A 185 11.26 12.54 -11.49
C GLN A 185 10.23 11.53 -12.00
N VAL A 186 9.97 10.48 -11.23
CA VAL A 186 9.00 9.43 -11.60
C VAL A 186 7.58 10.00 -11.67
N LEU A 187 7.19 10.85 -10.71
CA LEU A 187 5.87 11.49 -10.70
C LEU A 187 5.68 12.43 -11.89
N ASP A 188 6.71 13.21 -12.25
CA ASP A 188 6.67 14.05 -13.46
C ASP A 188 6.48 13.21 -14.73
N GLU A 189 7.09 12.02 -14.81
CA GLU A 189 6.89 11.11 -15.93
C GLU A 189 5.49 10.51 -15.96
N LEU A 190 4.92 10.14 -14.81
CA LEU A 190 3.52 9.69 -14.70
C LEU A 190 2.56 10.79 -15.17
N LYS A 191 2.79 12.03 -14.76
CA LYS A 191 1.97 13.17 -15.21
C LYS A 191 2.11 13.44 -16.70
N LYS A 192 3.29 13.27 -17.29
CA LYS A 192 3.47 13.38 -18.75
C LYS A 192 2.68 12.32 -19.52
N ILE A 193 2.40 11.16 -18.91
CA ILE A 193 1.52 10.14 -19.50
C ILE A 193 0.04 10.57 -19.42
N GLY A 194 -0.33 11.42 -18.46
CA GLY A 194 -1.71 11.86 -18.20
C GLY A 194 -2.34 11.21 -16.96
N VAL A 195 -1.57 10.44 -16.19
CA VAL A 195 -2.05 9.81 -14.95
C VAL A 195 -2.18 10.86 -13.86
N THR A 196 -3.26 10.78 -13.06
CA THR A 196 -3.45 11.62 -11.88
C THR A 196 -2.57 11.11 -10.75
N VAL A 197 -1.89 12.00 -10.02
CA VAL A 197 -1.10 11.61 -8.84
C VAL A 197 -1.73 12.19 -7.58
N SER A 198 -1.95 11.35 -6.59
CA SER A 198 -2.48 11.75 -5.29
C SER A 198 -1.61 11.30 -4.13
N ILE A 199 -1.74 12.02 -3.02
CA ILE A 199 -1.16 11.63 -1.75
C ILE A 199 -2.26 11.30 -0.74
N ASP A 200 -2.09 10.17 -0.05
CA ASP A 200 -2.98 9.67 0.99
C ASP A 200 -2.42 9.87 2.39
N ASP A 201 -3.32 9.74 3.37
CA ASP A 201 -3.04 9.89 4.80
C ASP A 201 -2.39 11.24 5.16
N PHE A 202 -2.74 12.32 4.44
CA PHE A 202 -2.16 13.63 4.75
C PHE A 202 -2.50 14.07 6.18
N GLY A 203 -1.45 14.37 6.95
CA GLY A 203 -1.52 14.93 8.30
C GLY A 203 -1.28 13.93 9.43
N THR A 204 -0.93 12.67 9.12
CA THR A 204 -0.55 11.66 10.13
C THR A 204 0.93 11.70 10.53
N GLY A 205 1.79 12.34 9.75
CA GLY A 205 3.24 12.38 9.98
C GLY A 205 3.85 13.77 9.93
N TYR A 206 5.17 13.80 9.68
CA TYR A 206 6.00 15.00 9.78
C TYR A 206 6.11 15.81 8.47
N SER A 207 5.38 15.42 7.43
CA SER A 207 5.43 16.11 6.14
C SER A 207 4.81 17.49 6.25
N SER A 208 5.65 18.53 6.19
CA SER A 208 5.15 19.90 6.08
C SER A 208 4.53 20.11 4.69
N PHE A 209 3.48 20.94 4.62
CA PHE A 209 2.87 21.35 3.36
C PHE A 209 3.91 21.92 2.37
N SER A 210 4.99 22.52 2.89
CA SER A 210 6.12 23.06 2.14
C SER A 210 6.89 22.00 1.35
N VAL A 211 6.94 20.75 1.82
CA VAL A 211 7.58 19.64 1.09
C VAL A 211 6.65 19.12 0.01
N LEU A 212 5.34 19.04 0.29
CA LEU A 212 4.35 18.61 -0.70
C LEU A 212 4.24 19.55 -1.90
N GLN A 213 4.47 20.85 -1.70
CA GLN A 213 4.53 21.83 -2.79
C GLN A 213 5.62 21.53 -3.83
N GLN A 214 6.62 20.72 -3.50
CA GLN A 214 7.70 20.33 -4.41
C GLN A 214 7.38 19.07 -5.20
N LEU A 215 6.33 18.34 -4.81
CA LEU A 215 5.87 17.16 -5.51
C LEU A 215 4.82 17.57 -6.55
N PRO A 216 4.86 17.00 -7.76
CA PRO A 216 3.88 17.28 -8.80
C PRO A 216 2.59 16.49 -8.51
N LEU A 217 1.84 16.91 -7.49
CA LEU A 217 0.59 16.28 -7.04
C LEU A 217 -0.63 16.98 -7.62
N ASP A 218 -1.70 16.22 -7.89
CA ASP A 218 -3.00 16.72 -8.34
C ASP A 218 -4.02 16.74 -7.21
N VAL A 219 -3.94 15.76 -6.31
CA VAL A 219 -4.92 15.53 -5.24
C VAL A 219 -4.22 15.29 -3.90
N ILE A 220 -4.78 15.88 -2.84
CA ILE A 220 -4.41 15.59 -1.45
C ILE A 220 -5.62 14.96 -0.77
N LYS A 221 -5.47 13.75 -0.25
CA LYS A 221 -6.49 13.06 0.54
C LYS A 221 -6.20 13.26 2.02
N ILE A 222 -7.19 13.76 2.75
CA ILE A 222 -7.09 14.06 4.18
C ILE A 222 -7.32 12.77 4.96
N ASP A 223 -6.42 12.46 5.88
CA ASP A 223 -6.56 11.26 6.71
C ASP A 223 -7.88 11.24 7.51
N ARG A 224 -8.41 10.03 7.69
CA ARG A 224 -9.65 9.78 8.41
C ARG A 224 -9.62 10.25 9.86
N SER A 225 -8.46 10.34 10.52
CA SER A 225 -8.39 10.84 11.89
C SER A 225 -8.95 12.26 12.03
N PHE A 226 -8.69 13.14 11.06
CA PHE A 226 -9.22 14.51 11.04
C PHE A 226 -10.74 14.54 10.93
N THR A 227 -11.30 13.75 10.01
CA THR A 227 -12.77 13.69 9.83
C THR A 227 -13.45 13.07 11.04
N THR A 228 -12.81 12.06 11.66
CA THR A 228 -13.30 11.47 12.90
C THR A 228 -13.35 12.49 14.04
N TRP A 229 -12.35 13.36 14.16
CA TRP A 229 -12.34 14.43 15.17
C TRP A 229 -13.48 15.43 14.98
N LEU A 230 -13.78 15.84 13.74
CA LEU A 230 -14.86 16.78 13.44
C LEU A 230 -16.25 16.28 13.83
N THR A 231 -16.41 14.96 13.94
CA THR A 231 -17.70 14.33 14.30
C THR A 231 -17.82 13.99 15.80
N LYS A 232 -16.78 14.23 16.61
CA LYS A 232 -16.88 14.07 18.06
C LYS A 232 -17.64 15.26 18.66
N PRO A 233 -18.72 15.05 19.43
CA PRO A 233 -19.31 16.12 20.21
C PRO A 233 -18.28 16.65 21.22
N LEU A 234 -18.27 17.97 21.40
CA LEU A 234 -17.49 18.67 22.43
C LEU A 234 -17.82 18.18 23.84
#